data_AF-A0A1V6GT05-F1
#
_entry.id   AF-A0A1V6GT05-F1
#
_cell.length_a   1.000
_cell.length_b   1.000
_cell.length_c   1.000
_cell.angle_alpha   90.00
_cell.angle_beta   90.00
_cell.angle_gamma   90.00
#
_symmetry.space_group_name_H-M   'P 1'
#
loop_
_entity.id
_entity.type
_entity.pdbx_description
1 polymer ?
#
loop_
_entity_poly.entity_id
_entity_poly.type
_entity_poly.pdbx_seq_one_letter_code
_entity_poly.pdbx_strand_id
1 'polypeptide(L)'
;MKRYARRLLCICVFSILPLSVGAADFMAEGNALFDKGKMNLGSYREAGDAFAKALDADPKSYEAAWKASRAYRYYADESKKKGTPDWKTICKEYGKAGMKYGEKAIALNPSGVEGNAWYGFSVASYSDSVSVLTALKEGLKDKTQSSFEKAYKADKMYHDGGPIKALGRFWFVLPWPLQDKKLSLQYLREYQKLFPNDAEGQVYLAEALMKAGEKDEAKAVLQKASVSGDRYYADQAKRMLGEM
;
A
#
# COMPACT_ATOMS: atom_id res chain seq x y z
N MET A 1 -42.18 67.56 -10.31
CA MET A 1 -40.71 67.44 -10.38
C MET A 1 -40.30 66.13 -9.70
N LYS A 2 -39.69 65.22 -10.46
CA LYS A 2 -39.31 63.85 -10.06
C LYS A 2 -38.16 63.89 -9.05
N ARG A 3 -38.25 63.17 -7.92
CA ARG A 3 -37.11 62.86 -7.06
C ARG A 3 -36.81 61.36 -7.13
N TYR A 4 -35.66 61.07 -7.72
CA TYR A 4 -35.16 59.74 -8.04
C TYR A 4 -34.75 58.96 -6.79
N ALA A 5 -35.08 57.67 -6.82
CA ALA A 5 -34.66 56.65 -5.88
C ALA A 5 -33.13 56.49 -5.86
N ARG A 6 -32.57 56.20 -4.68
CA ARG A 6 -31.27 55.53 -4.54
C ARG A 6 -31.41 54.44 -3.48
N ARG A 7 -31.76 53.23 -3.91
CA ARG A 7 -31.55 52.02 -3.12
C ARG A 7 -30.10 51.58 -3.39
N LEU A 8 -29.25 51.67 -2.37
CA LEU A 8 -27.94 51.04 -2.38
C LEU A 8 -28.15 49.53 -2.22
N LEU A 9 -27.95 48.80 -3.32
CA LEU A 9 -27.83 47.35 -3.31
C LEU A 9 -26.36 47.02 -2.99
N CYS A 10 -26.06 46.68 -1.73
CA CYS A 10 -24.77 46.09 -1.39
C CYS A 10 -24.70 44.68 -1.98
N ILE A 11 -24.00 44.53 -3.10
CA ILE A 11 -23.63 43.23 -3.66
C ILE A 11 -22.47 42.70 -2.81
N CYS A 12 -22.76 41.87 -1.81
CA CYS A 12 -21.75 41.03 -1.18
C CYS A 12 -21.37 39.93 -2.18
N VAL A 13 -20.33 40.16 -2.97
CA VAL A 13 -19.66 39.08 -3.71
C VAL A 13 -18.94 38.22 -2.67
N PHE A 14 -19.59 37.13 -2.25
CA PHE A 14 -18.90 36.06 -1.54
C PHE A 14 -17.93 35.39 -2.52
N SER A 15 -16.68 35.84 -2.51
CA SER A 15 -15.58 35.17 -3.21
C SER A 15 -15.30 33.81 -2.55
N ILE A 16 -15.99 32.75 -3.00
CA ILE A 16 -15.86 31.37 -2.50
C ILE A 16 -14.57 30.68 -3.04
N LEU A 17 -13.56 31.41 -3.50
CA LEU A 17 -12.43 30.80 -4.23
C LEU A 17 -11.05 31.19 -3.69
N PRO A 18 -10.61 30.52 -2.59
CA PRO A 18 -9.18 30.23 -2.46
C PRO A 18 -8.85 28.77 -2.11
N LEU A 19 -9.82 27.93 -1.71
CA LEU A 19 -9.51 26.58 -1.19
C LEU A 19 -9.27 25.53 -2.29
N SER A 20 -9.98 25.60 -3.42
CA SER A 20 -9.87 24.60 -4.49
C SER A 20 -8.57 24.69 -5.30
N VAL A 21 -7.93 25.87 -5.33
CA VAL A 21 -6.66 26.08 -6.05
C VAL A 21 -5.51 25.39 -5.30
N GLY A 22 -5.45 25.55 -3.97
CA GLY A 22 -4.41 24.93 -3.16
C GLY A 22 -4.43 23.39 -3.18
N ALA A 23 -5.61 22.77 -3.21
CA ALA A 23 -5.72 21.32 -3.28
C ALA A 23 -5.13 20.75 -4.59
N ALA A 24 -5.38 21.40 -5.73
CA ALA A 24 -4.87 20.98 -7.02
C ALA A 24 -3.34 21.12 -7.12
N ASP A 25 -2.78 22.20 -6.59
CA ASP A 25 -1.34 22.44 -6.56
C ASP A 25 -0.61 21.37 -5.73
N PHE A 26 -1.11 21.05 -4.54
CA PHE A 26 -0.56 19.98 -3.71
C PHE A 26 -0.68 18.59 -4.35
N MET A 27 -1.77 18.32 -5.08
CA MET A 27 -1.89 17.07 -5.84
C MET A 27 -0.83 16.97 -6.95
N ALA A 28 -0.60 18.06 -7.69
CA ALA A 28 0.40 18.10 -8.75
C ALA A 28 1.82 17.93 -8.18
N GLU A 29 2.14 18.64 -7.09
CA GLU A 29 3.39 18.50 -6.36
C GLU A 29 3.62 17.05 -5.89
N GLY A 30 2.60 16.46 -5.26
CA GLY A 30 2.68 15.08 -4.77
C GLY A 30 2.92 14.06 -5.88
N ASN A 31 2.28 14.22 -7.04
CA ASN A 31 2.52 13.34 -8.19
C ASN A 31 3.97 13.48 -8.69
N ALA A 32 4.46 14.71 -8.86
CA ALA A 32 5.82 14.97 -9.34
C ALA A 32 6.90 14.46 -8.37
N LEU A 33 6.66 14.52 -7.06
CA LEU A 33 7.55 13.95 -6.04
C LEU A 33 7.50 12.43 -6.04
N PHE A 34 6.31 11.83 -6.18
CA PHE A 34 6.15 10.38 -6.19
C PHE A 34 6.92 9.73 -7.35
N ASP A 35 6.89 10.35 -8.54
CA ASP A 35 7.61 9.87 -9.73
C ASP A 35 9.14 9.84 -9.52
N LYS A 36 9.67 10.70 -8.64
CA LYS A 36 11.10 10.74 -8.29
C LYS A 36 11.49 9.73 -7.20
N GLY A 37 10.51 9.11 -6.53
CA GLY A 37 10.73 8.25 -5.36
C GLY A 37 11.68 7.08 -5.58
N LYS A 38 11.68 6.49 -6.78
CA LYS A 38 12.61 5.39 -7.13
C LYS A 38 14.07 5.85 -7.05
N MET A 39 14.37 7.04 -7.56
CA MET A 39 15.72 7.64 -7.57
C MET A 39 16.06 8.26 -6.21
N ASN A 40 15.11 8.98 -5.61
CA ASN A 40 15.26 9.59 -4.30
C ASN A 40 14.18 9.06 -3.34
N LEU A 41 14.58 8.14 -2.46
CA LEU A 41 13.70 7.50 -1.49
C LEU A 41 12.88 8.51 -0.66
N GLY A 42 13.49 9.63 -0.26
CA GLY A 42 12.83 10.68 0.52
C GLY A 42 11.65 11.33 -0.19
N SER A 43 11.65 11.35 -1.52
CA SER A 43 10.57 11.96 -2.30
C SER A 43 9.24 11.21 -2.17
N TYR A 44 9.23 9.93 -1.79
CA TYR A 44 7.98 9.26 -1.44
C TYR A 44 7.34 9.82 -0.17
N ARG A 45 8.14 10.17 0.85
CA ARG A 45 7.62 10.82 2.06
C ARG A 45 7.04 12.19 1.72
N GLU A 46 7.81 13.00 1.00
CA GLU A 46 7.41 14.36 0.61
C GLU A 46 6.14 14.33 -0.26
N ALA A 47 6.01 13.34 -1.15
CA ALA A 47 4.78 13.12 -1.90
C ALA A 47 3.59 12.83 -0.99
N GLY A 48 3.77 11.98 0.03
CA GLY A 48 2.75 11.69 1.03
C GLY A 48 2.31 12.96 1.77
N ASP A 49 3.25 13.81 2.15
CA ASP A 49 2.98 15.08 2.83
C ASP A 49 2.22 16.06 1.93
N ALA A 50 2.56 16.13 0.64
CA ALA A 50 1.83 16.93 -0.34
C ALA A 50 0.39 16.42 -0.53
N PHE A 51 0.19 15.10 -0.69
CA PHE A 51 -1.16 14.53 -0.79
C PHE A 51 -1.98 14.71 0.50
N ALA A 52 -1.34 14.67 1.67
CA ALA A 52 -1.98 14.97 2.94
C ALA A 52 -2.48 16.43 2.99
N LYS A 53 -1.66 17.40 2.55
CA LYS A 53 -2.08 18.81 2.42
C LYS A 53 -3.21 18.99 1.41
N ALA A 54 -3.18 18.27 0.30
CA ALA A 54 -4.27 18.27 -0.68
C ALA A 54 -5.59 17.78 -0.05
N LEU A 55 -5.52 16.72 0.78
CA LEU A 55 -6.66 16.20 1.52
C LEU A 55 -7.14 17.17 2.61
N ASP A 56 -6.25 17.90 3.27
CA ASP A 56 -6.65 18.92 4.24
C ASP A 56 -7.39 20.08 3.56
N ALA A 57 -6.97 20.46 2.35
CA ALA A 57 -7.61 21.48 1.53
C ALA A 57 -8.93 21.01 0.90
N ASP A 58 -9.05 19.73 0.54
CA ASP A 58 -10.30 19.06 0.13
C ASP A 58 -10.52 17.75 0.92
N PRO A 59 -11.19 17.81 2.09
CA PRO A 59 -11.41 16.65 2.97
C PRO A 59 -12.27 15.53 2.39
N LYS A 60 -12.87 15.74 1.21
CA LYS A 60 -13.66 14.74 0.47
C LYS A 60 -12.88 14.08 -0.65
N SER A 61 -11.63 14.48 -0.90
CA SER A 61 -10.79 13.91 -1.96
C SER A 61 -10.38 12.47 -1.63
N TYR A 62 -11.10 11.51 -2.21
CA TYR A 62 -10.72 10.09 -2.16
C TYR A 62 -9.32 9.89 -2.72
N GLU A 63 -8.99 10.59 -3.81
CA GLU A 63 -7.72 10.46 -4.50
C GLU A 63 -6.53 10.90 -3.66
N ALA A 64 -6.63 12.07 -3.03
CA ALA A 64 -5.59 12.55 -2.12
C ALA A 64 -5.36 11.57 -0.96
N ALA A 65 -6.43 11.01 -0.39
CA ALA A 65 -6.33 10.07 0.71
C ALA A 65 -5.61 8.76 0.32
N TRP A 66 -5.99 8.10 -0.76
CA TRP A 66 -5.31 6.85 -1.13
C TRP A 66 -3.90 7.10 -1.67
N LYS A 67 -3.65 8.25 -2.33
CA LYS A 67 -2.30 8.62 -2.79
C LYS A 67 -1.35 8.91 -1.62
N ALA A 68 -1.81 9.57 -0.57
CA ALA A 68 -1.04 9.74 0.66
C ALA A 68 -0.70 8.38 1.30
N SER A 69 -1.70 7.49 1.42
CA SER A 69 -1.50 6.13 1.93
C SER A 69 -0.44 5.36 1.15
N ARG A 70 -0.56 5.38 -0.19
CA ARG A 70 0.40 4.79 -1.12
C ARG A 70 1.80 5.35 -0.94
N ALA A 71 1.94 6.67 -0.94
CA ALA A 71 3.25 7.33 -0.87
C ALA A 71 4.01 6.97 0.41
N TYR A 72 3.34 7.01 1.57
CA TYR A 72 3.94 6.58 2.83
C TYR A 72 4.26 5.08 2.87
N ARG A 73 3.41 4.23 2.28
CA ARG A 73 3.68 2.80 2.10
C ARG A 73 4.93 2.56 1.24
N TYR A 74 5.09 3.26 0.13
CA TYR A 74 6.30 3.14 -0.70
C TYR A 74 7.55 3.57 0.06
N TYR A 75 7.50 4.70 0.79
CA TYR A 75 8.62 5.14 1.61
C TYR A 75 9.03 4.06 2.62
N ALA A 76 8.07 3.49 3.36
CA ALA A 76 8.31 2.45 4.34
C ALA A 76 8.96 1.19 3.74
N ASP A 77 8.34 0.62 2.71
CA ASP A 77 8.77 -0.65 2.12
C ASP A 77 10.09 -0.55 1.37
N GLU A 78 10.29 0.53 0.61
CA GLU A 78 11.55 0.76 -0.10
C GLU A 78 12.70 1.02 0.87
N SER A 79 12.44 1.63 2.04
CA SER A 79 13.45 1.79 3.09
C SER A 79 13.93 0.43 3.62
N LYS A 80 13.00 -0.51 3.84
CA LYS A 80 13.32 -1.89 4.22
C LYS A 80 14.09 -2.61 3.10
N LYS A 81 13.59 -2.57 1.86
CA LYS A 81 14.21 -3.26 0.71
C LYS A 81 15.62 -2.75 0.41
N LYS A 82 15.86 -1.45 0.58
CA LYS A 82 17.19 -0.82 0.42
C LYS A 82 18.10 -1.00 1.65
N GLY A 83 17.59 -1.58 2.74
CA GLY A 83 18.37 -1.83 3.96
C GLY A 83 18.84 -0.55 4.66
N THR A 84 18.06 0.53 4.63
CA THR A 84 18.41 1.77 5.33
C THR A 84 18.57 1.51 6.84
N PRO A 85 19.55 2.10 7.55
CA PRO A 85 19.80 1.80 8.96
C PRO A 85 18.54 1.85 9.87
N ASP A 86 17.67 2.83 9.65
CA ASP A 86 16.47 3.07 10.48
C ASP A 86 15.17 2.51 9.88
N TRP A 87 15.25 1.55 8.96
CA TRP A 87 14.08 1.06 8.22
C TRP A 87 12.94 0.60 9.15
N LYS A 88 13.25 0.00 10.32
CA LYS A 88 12.22 -0.42 11.28
C LYS A 88 11.44 0.76 11.84
N THR A 89 12.12 1.84 12.20
CA THR A 89 11.49 3.07 12.70
C THR A 89 10.63 3.70 11.60
N ILE A 90 11.18 3.77 10.39
CA ILE A 90 10.47 4.29 9.21
C ILE A 90 9.21 3.44 8.94
N CYS A 91 9.33 2.11 8.89
CA CYS A 91 8.20 1.20 8.71
C CYS A 91 7.13 1.35 9.79
N LYS A 92 7.53 1.59 11.05
CA LYS A 92 6.59 1.82 12.15
C LYS A 92 5.78 3.10 11.95
N GLU A 93 6.47 4.20 11.69
CA GLU A 93 5.87 5.53 11.55
C GLU A 93 5.02 5.62 10.28
N TYR A 94 5.61 5.30 9.14
CA TYR A 94 4.96 5.47 7.84
C TYR A 94 4.03 4.32 7.46
N GLY A 95 4.17 3.16 8.11
CA GLY A 95 3.12 2.14 8.15
C GLY A 95 1.85 2.69 8.82
N LYS A 96 1.97 3.32 10.00
CA LYS A 96 0.81 3.96 10.67
C LYS A 96 0.26 5.15 9.89
N ALA A 97 1.11 6.01 9.33
CA ALA A 97 0.66 7.11 8.48
C ALA A 97 -0.10 6.58 7.26
N GLY A 98 0.44 5.56 6.59
CA GLY A 98 -0.21 4.90 5.47
C GLY A 98 -1.57 4.31 5.84
N MET A 99 -1.67 3.64 7.00
CA MET A 99 -2.94 3.14 7.54
C MET A 99 -3.94 4.28 7.75
N LYS A 100 -3.56 5.36 8.44
CA LYS A 100 -4.44 6.52 8.71
C LYS A 100 -5.09 7.04 7.43
N TYR A 101 -4.31 7.28 6.37
CA TYR A 101 -4.85 7.81 5.12
C TYR A 101 -5.60 6.75 4.30
N GLY A 102 -5.20 5.47 4.40
CA GLY A 102 -5.94 4.36 3.80
C GLY A 102 -7.33 4.20 4.43
N GLU A 103 -7.44 4.34 5.75
CA GLU A 103 -8.71 4.34 6.47
C GLU A 103 -9.60 5.51 6.05
N LYS A 104 -9.01 6.69 5.88
CA LYS A 104 -9.73 7.87 5.37
C LYS A 104 -10.23 7.63 3.93
N ALA A 105 -9.43 7.00 3.07
CA ALA A 105 -9.86 6.62 1.73
C ALA A 105 -11.01 5.60 1.75
N ILE A 106 -10.92 4.56 2.59
CA ILE A 106 -11.99 3.57 2.80
C ILE A 106 -13.27 4.25 3.31
N ALA A 107 -13.17 5.23 4.21
CA ALA A 107 -14.34 5.96 4.70
C ALA A 107 -15.01 6.81 3.61
N LEU A 108 -14.23 7.36 2.67
CA LEU A 108 -14.76 8.15 1.54
C LEU A 108 -15.34 7.27 0.43
N ASN A 109 -14.75 6.10 0.18
CA ASN A 109 -15.24 5.11 -0.79
C ASN A 109 -14.97 3.68 -0.29
N PRO A 110 -15.93 3.06 0.45
CA PRO A 110 -15.73 1.74 1.04
C PRO A 110 -15.52 0.61 0.02
N SER A 111 -16.00 0.79 -1.21
CA SER A 111 -15.83 -0.14 -2.35
C SER A 111 -14.59 0.14 -3.19
N GLY A 112 -13.86 1.23 -2.93
CA GLY A 112 -12.69 1.63 -3.71
C GLY A 112 -11.53 0.64 -3.52
N VAL A 113 -10.97 0.16 -4.62
CA VAL A 113 -9.87 -0.81 -4.58
C VAL A 113 -8.62 -0.20 -3.96
N GLU A 114 -8.31 1.06 -4.25
CA GLU A 114 -7.09 1.74 -3.83
C GLU A 114 -7.05 1.91 -2.31
N GLY A 115 -8.10 2.45 -1.70
CA GLY A 115 -8.15 2.64 -0.24
C GLY A 115 -8.01 1.33 0.53
N ASN A 116 -8.71 0.29 0.08
CA ASN A 116 -8.63 -1.05 0.69
C ASN A 116 -7.25 -1.68 0.50
N ALA A 117 -6.68 -1.63 -0.71
CA ALA A 117 -5.38 -2.20 -1.02
C ALA A 117 -4.26 -1.50 -0.24
N TRP A 118 -4.16 -0.17 -0.34
CA TRP A 118 -3.09 0.60 0.30
C TRP A 118 -3.16 0.56 1.83
N TYR A 119 -4.36 0.53 2.43
CA TYR A 119 -4.50 0.27 3.87
C TYR A 119 -3.83 -1.06 4.27
N GLY A 120 -4.17 -2.16 3.60
CA GLY A 120 -3.63 -3.47 3.93
C GLY A 120 -2.12 -3.56 3.68
N PHE A 121 -1.63 -2.95 2.59
CA PHE A 121 -0.19 -2.88 2.32
C PHE A 121 0.55 -2.08 3.39
N SER A 122 -0.03 -0.99 3.92
CA SER A 122 0.52 -0.23 5.04
C SER A 122 0.56 -1.02 6.33
N VAL A 123 -0.44 -1.85 6.62
CA VAL A 123 -0.41 -2.78 7.76
C VAL A 123 0.75 -3.78 7.62
N ALA A 124 1.05 -4.27 6.41
CA ALA A 124 2.20 -5.14 6.18
C ALA A 124 3.52 -4.45 6.54
N SER A 125 3.74 -3.21 6.07
CA SER A 125 4.94 -2.44 6.44
C SER A 125 5.02 -2.15 7.94
N TYR A 126 3.91 -1.81 8.59
CA TYR A 126 3.89 -1.66 10.06
C TYR A 126 4.29 -2.97 10.76
N SER A 127 3.72 -4.09 10.32
CA SER A 127 3.97 -5.43 10.87
C SER A 127 5.42 -5.89 10.67
N ASP A 128 6.07 -5.47 9.58
CA ASP A 128 7.50 -5.71 9.35
C ASP A 128 8.39 -5.06 10.43
N SER A 129 7.93 -3.97 11.04
CA SER A 129 8.63 -3.31 12.15
C SER A 129 8.31 -3.93 13.51
N VAL A 130 7.03 -4.08 13.84
CA VAL A 130 6.58 -4.43 15.19
C VAL A 130 6.32 -5.92 15.40
N SER A 131 6.47 -6.74 14.35
CA SER A 131 6.03 -8.13 14.22
C SER A 131 4.52 -8.32 14.06
N VAL A 132 4.14 -9.44 13.41
CA VAL A 132 2.75 -9.89 13.27
C VAL A 132 2.05 -10.03 14.62
N LEU A 133 2.73 -10.54 15.66
CA LEU A 133 2.11 -10.74 16.97
C LEU A 133 1.66 -9.42 17.61
N THR A 134 2.44 -8.35 17.46
CA THR A 134 2.06 -7.03 17.95
C THR A 134 0.90 -6.46 17.14
N ALA A 135 0.95 -6.56 15.81
CA ALA A 135 -0.15 -6.13 14.94
C ALA A 135 -1.48 -6.85 15.26
N LEU A 136 -1.42 -8.13 15.60
CA LEU A 136 -2.59 -8.90 16.06
C LEU A 136 -3.12 -8.41 17.40
N LYS A 137 -2.23 -8.12 18.38
CA LYS A 137 -2.62 -7.55 19.68
C LYS A 137 -3.29 -6.18 19.54
N GLU A 138 -2.90 -5.41 18.52
CA GLU A 138 -3.53 -4.12 18.18
C GLU A 138 -4.84 -4.28 17.39
N GLY A 139 -5.32 -5.51 17.14
CA GLY A 139 -6.60 -5.78 16.49
C GLY A 139 -6.61 -5.58 14.96
N LEU A 140 -5.43 -5.56 14.32
CA LEU A 140 -5.33 -5.23 12.89
C LEU A 140 -5.76 -6.36 11.94
N LYS A 141 -5.95 -7.59 12.45
CA LYS A 141 -6.24 -8.77 11.61
C LYS A 141 -7.47 -8.59 10.73
N ASP A 142 -8.64 -8.42 11.34
CA ASP A 142 -9.91 -8.59 10.64
C ASP A 142 -10.15 -7.47 9.63
N LYS A 143 -9.72 -6.25 9.98
CA LYS A 143 -9.76 -5.12 9.06
C LYS A 143 -8.80 -5.31 7.88
N THR A 144 -7.58 -5.81 8.12
CA THR A 144 -6.62 -6.10 7.04
C THR A 144 -7.15 -7.17 6.09
N GLN A 145 -7.68 -8.26 6.64
CA GLN A 145 -8.31 -9.33 5.87
C GLN A 145 -9.44 -8.78 5.01
N SER A 146 -10.41 -8.08 5.63
CA SER A 146 -11.57 -7.52 4.94
C SER A 146 -11.16 -6.54 3.84
N SER A 147 -10.15 -5.71 4.08
CA SER A 147 -9.62 -4.79 3.09
C SER A 147 -9.02 -5.53 1.89
N PHE A 148 -8.19 -6.55 2.09
CA PHE A 148 -7.67 -7.32 0.96
C PHE A 148 -8.76 -8.09 0.20
N GLU A 149 -9.74 -8.68 0.89
CA GLU A 149 -10.87 -9.37 0.25
C GLU A 149 -11.74 -8.41 -0.58
N LYS A 150 -11.99 -7.19 -0.07
CA LYS A 150 -12.69 -6.13 -0.81
C LYS A 150 -11.90 -5.67 -2.02
N ALA A 151 -10.59 -5.45 -1.87
CA ALA A 151 -9.73 -5.08 -2.99
C ALA A 151 -9.71 -6.18 -4.07
N TYR A 152 -9.59 -7.44 -3.68
CA TYR A 152 -9.67 -8.58 -4.60
C TYR A 152 -11.02 -8.63 -5.34
N LYS A 153 -12.14 -8.43 -4.62
CA LYS A 153 -13.47 -8.43 -5.22
C LYS A 153 -13.70 -7.24 -6.17
N ALA A 154 -13.18 -6.06 -5.83
CA ALA A 154 -13.33 -4.85 -6.61
C ALA A 154 -12.49 -4.90 -7.90
N ASP A 155 -11.20 -5.18 -7.77
CA ASP A 155 -10.29 -5.40 -8.88
C ASP A 155 -9.07 -6.19 -8.40
N LYS A 156 -9.11 -7.52 -8.57
CA LYS A 156 -7.99 -8.38 -8.21
C LYS A 156 -6.71 -8.13 -9.02
N MET A 157 -6.81 -7.49 -10.18
CA MET A 157 -5.65 -7.18 -11.04
C MET A 157 -5.01 -5.84 -10.69
N TYR A 158 -5.62 -5.06 -9.78
CA TYR A 158 -5.10 -3.78 -9.33
C TYR A 158 -3.65 -3.90 -8.88
N HIS A 159 -2.82 -2.98 -9.37
CA HIS A 159 -1.39 -2.91 -9.06
C HIS A 159 -0.69 -4.26 -9.26
N ASP A 160 -0.73 -4.76 -10.49
CA ASP A 160 -0.10 -6.01 -10.92
C ASP A 160 -0.51 -7.21 -10.04
N GLY A 161 -1.81 -7.32 -9.73
CA GLY A 161 -2.32 -8.43 -8.93
C GLY A 161 -2.05 -8.31 -7.42
N GLY A 162 -1.73 -7.11 -6.93
CA GLY A 162 -1.42 -6.83 -5.53
C GLY A 162 -2.40 -7.45 -4.52
N PRO A 163 -3.73 -7.35 -4.70
CA PRO A 163 -4.70 -7.99 -3.81
C PRO A 163 -4.57 -9.51 -3.70
N ILE A 164 -4.31 -10.21 -4.82
CA ILE A 164 -4.12 -11.66 -4.84
C ILE A 164 -2.86 -12.04 -4.05
N LYS A 165 -1.74 -11.38 -4.37
CA LYS A 165 -0.45 -11.61 -3.72
C LYS A 165 -0.53 -11.35 -2.21
N ALA A 166 -1.21 -10.27 -1.82
CA ALA A 166 -1.36 -9.90 -0.42
C ALA A 166 -2.26 -10.85 0.37
N LEU A 167 -3.35 -11.37 -0.20
CA LEU A 167 -4.13 -12.43 0.45
C LEU A 167 -3.29 -13.70 0.66
N GLY A 168 -2.54 -14.09 -0.37
CA GLY A 168 -1.60 -15.21 -0.27
C GLY A 168 -0.59 -15.04 0.86
N ARG A 169 0.03 -13.86 0.96
CA ARG A 169 0.97 -13.53 2.03
C ARG A 169 0.31 -13.44 3.40
N PHE A 170 -0.87 -12.80 3.50
CA PHE A 170 -1.61 -12.60 4.74
C PHE A 170 -1.90 -13.93 5.44
N TRP A 171 -2.50 -14.89 4.72
CA TRP A 171 -2.82 -16.20 5.28
C TRP A 171 -1.58 -17.02 5.66
N PHE A 172 -0.44 -16.76 5.01
CA PHE A 172 0.83 -17.41 5.34
C PHE A 172 1.48 -16.88 6.62
N VAL A 173 1.50 -15.56 6.84
CA VAL A 173 2.31 -14.96 7.91
C VAL A 173 1.65 -15.01 9.29
N LEU A 174 0.35 -15.30 9.35
CA LEU A 174 -0.35 -15.46 10.62
C LEU A 174 0.26 -16.63 11.43
N PRO A 175 0.32 -16.51 12.77
CA PRO A 175 0.73 -17.59 13.63
C PRO A 175 -0.35 -18.67 13.70
N TRP A 176 0.04 -19.90 14.04
CA TRP A 176 -0.93 -20.94 14.39
C TRP A 176 -1.72 -20.52 15.65
N PRO A 177 -3.06 -20.74 15.72
CA PRO A 177 -3.92 -21.46 14.77
C PRO A 177 -4.60 -20.60 13.69
N LEU A 178 -4.26 -19.30 13.58
CA LEU A 178 -4.89 -18.37 12.63
C LEU A 178 -4.38 -18.53 11.19
N GLN A 179 -3.24 -19.19 11.01
CA GLN A 179 -2.65 -19.47 9.70
C GLN A 179 -3.53 -20.38 8.86
N ASP A 180 -3.79 -20.00 7.59
CA ASP A 180 -4.41 -20.90 6.60
C ASP A 180 -3.44 -21.15 5.45
N LYS A 181 -2.69 -22.25 5.56
CA LYS A 181 -1.68 -22.64 4.57
C LYS A 181 -2.30 -23.01 3.22
N LYS A 182 -3.48 -23.64 3.22
CA LYS A 182 -4.14 -24.09 2.00
C LYS A 182 -4.64 -22.88 1.22
N LEU A 183 -5.28 -21.93 1.90
CA LEU A 183 -5.77 -20.71 1.29
C LEU A 183 -4.63 -19.80 0.82
N SER A 184 -3.55 -19.70 1.61
CA SER A 184 -2.32 -19.03 1.18
C SER A 184 -1.77 -19.60 -0.14
N LEU A 185 -1.59 -20.92 -0.21
CA LEU A 185 -1.05 -21.58 -1.39
C LEU A 185 -1.98 -21.44 -2.61
N GLN A 186 -3.30 -21.47 -2.39
CA GLN A 186 -4.29 -21.23 -3.45
C GLN A 186 -4.10 -19.85 -4.10
N TYR A 187 -4.04 -18.78 -3.31
CA TYR A 187 -3.86 -17.42 -3.82
C TYR A 187 -2.47 -17.23 -4.46
N LEU A 188 -1.41 -17.77 -3.87
CA LEU A 188 -0.06 -17.64 -4.43
C LEU A 188 0.09 -18.42 -5.74
N ARG A 189 -0.56 -19.57 -5.89
CA ARG A 189 -0.63 -20.29 -7.17
C ARG A 189 -1.48 -19.56 -8.20
N GLU A 190 -2.59 -18.93 -7.81
CA GLU A 190 -3.36 -18.04 -8.70
C GLU A 190 -2.46 -16.90 -9.20
N TYR A 191 -1.78 -16.21 -8.29
CA TYR A 191 -0.88 -15.11 -8.61
C TYR A 191 0.26 -15.55 -9.55
N GLN A 192 0.94 -16.66 -9.24
CA GLN A 192 2.02 -17.21 -10.07
C GLN A 192 1.58 -17.55 -11.50
N LYS A 193 0.33 -17.96 -11.72
CA LYS A 193 -0.20 -18.21 -13.06
C LYS A 193 -0.32 -16.93 -13.88
N LEU A 194 -0.70 -15.82 -13.23
CA LEU A 194 -0.91 -14.52 -13.86
C LEU A 194 0.40 -13.74 -14.03
N PHE A 195 1.31 -13.85 -13.05
CA PHE A 195 2.56 -13.11 -12.97
C PHE A 195 3.76 -14.06 -12.81
N PRO A 196 4.04 -14.92 -13.80
CA PRO A 196 4.98 -16.03 -13.64
C PRO A 196 6.43 -15.59 -13.41
N ASN A 197 6.76 -14.32 -13.63
CA ASN A 197 8.09 -13.73 -13.53
C ASN A 197 8.24 -12.74 -12.35
N ASP A 198 7.21 -12.56 -11.51
CA ASP A 198 7.30 -11.68 -10.35
C ASP A 198 8.10 -12.34 -9.22
N ALA A 199 9.27 -11.79 -8.92
CA ALA A 199 10.20 -12.39 -7.95
C ALA A 199 9.65 -12.42 -6.52
N GLU A 200 8.91 -11.37 -6.12
CA GLU A 200 8.24 -11.33 -4.81
C GLU A 200 7.22 -12.46 -4.68
N GLY A 201 6.33 -12.61 -5.68
CA GLY A 201 5.36 -13.69 -5.72
C GLY A 201 5.99 -15.08 -5.72
N GLN A 202 7.07 -15.27 -6.48
CA GLN A 202 7.81 -16.54 -6.52
C GLN A 202 8.44 -16.88 -5.16
N VAL A 203 9.04 -15.91 -4.47
CA VAL A 203 9.59 -16.11 -3.11
C VAL A 203 8.49 -16.45 -2.11
N TYR A 204 7.37 -15.72 -2.13
CA TYR A 204 6.25 -16.02 -1.24
C TYR A 204 5.64 -17.41 -1.51
N LEU A 205 5.50 -17.77 -2.79
CA LEU A 205 5.04 -19.10 -3.18
C LEU A 205 6.01 -20.19 -2.71
N ALA A 206 7.32 -19.98 -2.85
CA ALA A 206 8.33 -20.92 -2.39
C ALA A 206 8.24 -21.18 -0.87
N GLU A 207 8.10 -20.11 -0.06
CA GLU A 207 7.93 -20.26 1.39
C GLU A 207 6.69 -21.09 1.74
N ALA A 208 5.58 -20.88 1.02
CA ALA A 208 4.35 -21.66 1.18
C ALA A 208 4.53 -23.13 0.77
N LEU A 209 5.14 -23.39 -0.38
CA LEU A 209 5.44 -24.74 -0.89
C LEU A 209 6.36 -25.52 0.05
N MET A 210 7.41 -24.88 0.58
CA MET A 210 8.31 -25.51 1.56
C MET A 210 7.57 -25.92 2.83
N LYS A 211 6.67 -25.07 3.36
CA LYS A 211 5.82 -25.44 4.51
C LYS A 211 4.79 -26.53 4.21
N ALA A 212 4.45 -26.74 2.94
CA ALA A 212 3.57 -27.80 2.47
C ALA A 212 4.32 -29.12 2.14
N GLY A 213 5.66 -29.11 2.17
CA GLY A 213 6.49 -30.26 1.81
C GLY A 213 6.77 -30.39 0.30
N GLU A 214 6.34 -29.43 -0.51
CA GLU A 214 6.47 -29.43 -1.97
C GLU A 214 7.81 -28.83 -2.43
N LYS A 215 8.92 -29.46 -1.98
CA LYS A 215 10.28 -28.91 -2.11
C LYS A 215 10.75 -28.73 -3.56
N ASP A 216 10.39 -29.65 -4.47
CA ASP A 216 10.84 -29.58 -5.86
C ASP A 216 10.25 -28.38 -6.59
N GLU A 217 8.95 -28.12 -6.40
CA GLU A 217 8.30 -26.93 -6.95
C GLU A 217 8.87 -25.65 -6.32
N ALA A 218 9.10 -25.65 -5.00
CA ALA A 218 9.72 -24.53 -4.31
C ALA A 218 11.09 -24.18 -4.90
N LYS A 219 11.94 -25.19 -5.13
CA LYS A 219 13.26 -25.02 -5.75
C LYS A 219 13.15 -24.42 -7.14
N ALA A 220 12.21 -24.91 -7.96
CA ALA A 220 12.02 -24.42 -9.32
C ALA A 220 11.60 -22.93 -9.37
N VAL A 221 10.69 -22.49 -8.49
CA VAL A 221 10.30 -21.08 -8.45
C VAL A 221 11.40 -20.18 -7.87
N LEU A 222 12.17 -20.65 -6.88
CA LEU A 222 13.31 -19.92 -6.34
C LEU A 222 14.44 -19.75 -7.36
N GLN A 223 14.69 -20.76 -8.19
CA GLN A 223 15.67 -20.66 -9.28
C GLN A 223 15.30 -19.52 -10.24
N LYS A 224 14.01 -19.37 -10.58
CA LYS A 224 13.54 -18.24 -11.38
C LYS A 224 13.72 -16.90 -10.66
N ALA A 225 13.36 -16.82 -9.38
CA ALA A 225 13.48 -15.59 -8.61
C ALA A 225 14.95 -15.15 -8.45
N SER A 226 15.88 -16.09 -8.32
CA SER A 226 17.30 -15.82 -8.05
C SER A 226 18.04 -15.07 -9.16
N VAL A 227 17.49 -15.06 -10.38
CA VAL A 227 18.04 -14.34 -11.55
C VAL A 227 17.23 -13.09 -11.90
N SER A 228 16.26 -12.69 -11.08
CA SER A 228 15.46 -11.49 -11.28
C SER A 228 16.28 -10.21 -11.17
N GLY A 229 15.82 -9.15 -11.86
CA GLY A 229 16.34 -7.79 -11.70
C GLY A 229 15.99 -7.15 -10.34
N ASP A 230 14.98 -7.67 -9.64
CA ASP A 230 14.70 -7.26 -8.25
C ASP A 230 15.72 -7.92 -7.31
N ARG A 231 16.77 -7.15 -6.98
CA ARG A 231 17.88 -7.64 -6.15
C ARG A 231 17.44 -8.11 -4.77
N TYR A 232 16.45 -7.47 -4.17
CA TYR A 232 16.00 -7.82 -2.81
C TYR A 232 15.45 -9.25 -2.79
N TYR A 233 14.54 -9.55 -3.70
CA TYR A 233 13.93 -10.88 -3.79
C TYR A 233 14.85 -11.91 -4.46
N ALA A 234 15.70 -11.51 -5.40
CA ALA A 234 16.70 -12.40 -5.98
C ALA A 234 17.70 -12.89 -4.91
N ASP A 235 18.19 -12.00 -4.04
CA ASP A 235 19.11 -12.39 -2.98
C ASP A 235 18.43 -13.20 -1.88
N GLN A 236 17.16 -12.91 -1.57
CA GLN A 236 16.36 -13.79 -0.72
C GLN A 236 16.22 -15.19 -1.31
N ALA A 237 15.93 -15.29 -2.60
CA ALA A 237 15.79 -16.59 -3.27
C ALA A 237 17.10 -17.39 -3.26
N LYS A 238 18.25 -16.75 -3.49
CA LYS A 238 19.58 -17.39 -3.39
C LYS A 238 19.85 -17.93 -2.00
N ARG A 239 19.54 -17.14 -0.95
CA ARG A 239 19.68 -17.59 0.44
C ARG A 239 18.83 -18.83 0.71
N MET A 240 17.55 -18.79 0.36
CA MET A 240 16.65 -19.93 0.54
C MET A 240 17.14 -21.18 -0.20
N LEU A 241 17.63 -21.06 -1.44
CA LEU A 241 18.21 -22.18 -2.18
C LEU A 241 19.43 -22.82 -1.49
N GLY A 242 20.23 -22.02 -0.76
CA GLY A 242 21.38 -22.52 -0.01
C GLY A 242 21.01 -23.22 1.30
N GLU A 243 19.79 -23.03 1.79
CA GLU A 243 19.26 -23.63 3.03
C GLU A 243 18.43 -24.90 2.79
N MET A 244 18.10 -25.21 1.53
CA MET A 244 17.29 -26.37 1.11
C MET A 244 18.07 -27.69 1.09
#